data_AF-A0A450XVE5-F1
#
_entry.id   AF-A0A450XVE5-F1
#
_cell.length_a   1.000
_cell.length_b   1.000
_cell.length_c   1.000
_cell.angle_alpha   90.00
_cell.angle_beta   90.00
_cell.angle_gamma   90.00
#
_symmetry.space_group_name_H-M   'P 1'
#
loop_
_entity.id
_entity.type
_entity.pdbx_description
1 polymer ?
#
loop_
_entity_poly.entity_id
_entity_poly.type
_entity_poly.pdbx_seq_one_letter_code
_entity_poly.pdbx_strand_id
1 'polypeptide(L)'
;MTQFPKAESKIQSLAHEIVSGLEAHPDIFPNPPVSAKELEKELNAYMKAADDAKDKQAAASHAIDLKNEGLERVVDEAKRILRYAENVTDSDDA
;
A
#
# COMPACT_ATOMS: atom_id res chain seq x y z
N MET A 1 -2.84 24.35 -22.54
CA MET A 1 -2.05 23.12 -22.34
C MET A 1 -3.01 22.02 -21.95
N THR A 2 -2.92 20.84 -22.57
CA THR A 2 -3.65 19.65 -22.12
C THR A 2 -3.30 19.39 -20.65
N GLN A 3 -4.31 19.13 -19.83
CA GLN A 3 -4.10 18.93 -18.40
C GLN A 3 -3.38 17.60 -18.19
N PHE A 4 -2.18 17.64 -17.61
CA PHE A 4 -1.43 16.45 -17.29
C PHE A 4 -2.22 15.55 -16.31
N PRO A 5 -2.26 14.22 -16.51
CA PRO A 5 -3.01 13.33 -15.63
C PRO A 5 -2.47 13.36 -14.20
N LYS A 6 -3.37 13.27 -13.23
CA LYS A 6 -3.02 13.17 -11.79
C LYS A 6 -3.12 11.76 -11.23
N ALA A 7 -3.88 10.88 -11.88
CA ALA A 7 -4.05 9.51 -11.44
C ALA A 7 -2.84 8.68 -11.87
N GLU A 8 -2.26 7.91 -10.95
CA GLU A 8 -1.06 7.11 -11.20
C GLU A 8 -1.20 6.18 -12.41
N SER A 9 -2.30 5.44 -12.52
CA SER A 9 -2.57 4.55 -13.66
C SER A 9 -2.60 5.30 -15.01
N LYS A 10 -3.10 6.54 -15.02
CA LYS A 10 -3.11 7.38 -16.22
C LYS A 10 -1.72 7.92 -16.55
N ILE A 11 -0.90 8.21 -15.53
CA ILE A 11 0.50 8.63 -15.72
C ILE A 11 1.33 7.46 -16.27
N GLN A 12 1.15 6.25 -15.74
CA GLN A 12 1.81 5.03 -16.22
C GLN A 12 1.43 4.74 -17.69
N SER A 13 0.14 4.79 -18.00
CA SER A 13 -0.35 4.58 -19.38
C SER A 13 0.25 5.60 -20.35
N LEU A 14 0.25 6.88 -19.95
CA LEU A 14 0.86 7.95 -20.74
C LEU A 14 2.37 7.73 -20.94
N ALA A 15 3.09 7.29 -19.90
CA ALA A 15 4.52 7.01 -20.01
C ALA A 15 4.81 5.86 -20.99
N HIS A 16 4.01 4.78 -20.96
CA HIS A 16 4.10 3.71 -21.95
C HIS A 16 3.84 4.21 -23.37
N GLU A 17 2.79 5.01 -23.58
CA GLU A 17 2.48 5.60 -24.88
C GLU A 17 3.63 6.47 -25.41
N ILE A 18 4.26 7.27 -24.53
CA ILE A 18 5.43 8.09 -24.89
C ILE A 18 6.62 7.21 -25.29
N VAL A 19 6.94 6.17 -24.52
CA VAL A 19 8.02 5.23 -24.85
C VAL A 19 7.77 4.60 -26.22
N SER A 20 6.59 4.03 -26.45
CA SER A 20 6.24 3.41 -27.73
C SER A 20 6.29 4.41 -28.89
N GLY A 21 5.83 5.65 -28.69
CA GLY A 21 5.88 6.69 -29.70
C GLY A 21 7.31 7.11 -30.07
N LEU A 22 8.19 7.24 -29.07
CA LEU A 22 9.60 7.58 -29.29
C LEU A 22 10.36 6.46 -30.01
N GLU A 23 10.05 5.19 -29.72
CA GLU A 23 10.66 4.04 -30.39
C GLU A 23 10.15 3.84 -31.81
N ALA A 24 8.87 4.11 -32.06
CA ALA A 24 8.25 3.94 -33.38
C ALA A 24 8.65 5.03 -34.39
N HIS A 25 9.04 6.22 -33.90
CA HIS A 25 9.28 7.39 -34.74
C HIS A 25 10.63 8.09 -34.43
N PRO A 26 11.77 7.38 -34.54
CA PRO A 26 13.09 7.95 -34.26
C PRO A 26 13.49 9.04 -35.28
N ASP A 27 12.88 9.04 -36.47
CA ASP A 27 13.06 10.05 -37.50
C ASP A 27 12.38 11.39 -37.17
N ILE A 28 11.24 11.35 -36.46
CA ILE A 28 10.49 12.53 -36.02
C ILE A 28 11.10 13.11 -34.75
N PHE A 29 11.60 12.25 -33.87
CA PHE A 29 12.23 12.63 -32.60
C PHE A 29 13.69 12.15 -32.54
N PRO A 30 14.61 12.74 -33.34
CA PRO A 30 15.97 12.25 -33.44
C PRO A 30 16.82 12.51 -32.19
N ASN A 31 16.48 13.54 -31.41
CA ASN A 31 17.20 13.93 -30.18
C ASN A 31 16.19 14.35 -29.09
N PRO A 32 15.40 13.40 -28.54
CA PRO A 32 14.50 13.73 -27.45
C PRO A 32 15.30 14.09 -26.20
N PRO A 33 14.80 14.99 -25.34
CA PRO A 33 15.50 15.39 -24.11
C PRO A 33 15.62 14.26 -23.08
N VAL A 34 14.78 13.24 -23.19
CA VAL A 34 14.85 11.98 -22.45
C VAL A 34 14.62 10.86 -23.46
N SER A 35 15.51 9.86 -23.48
CA SER A 35 15.35 8.72 -24.39
C SER A 35 14.22 7.78 -23.94
N ALA A 36 13.65 7.03 -24.88
CA ALA A 36 12.65 5.99 -24.58
C ALA A 36 13.15 5.01 -23.51
N LYS A 37 14.41 4.59 -23.62
CA LYS A 37 15.07 3.67 -22.70
C LYS A 37 15.21 4.23 -21.28
N GLU A 38 15.52 5.52 -21.15
CA GLU A 38 15.59 6.18 -19.84
C GLU A 38 14.22 6.25 -19.19
N LEU A 39 13.19 6.66 -19.95
CA LEU A 39 11.82 6.73 -19.43
C LEU A 39 11.27 5.35 -19.05
N GLU A 40 11.53 4.33 -19.87
CA GLU A 40 11.13 2.95 -19.59
C GLU A 40 11.79 2.41 -18.31
N LYS A 41 13.08 2.73 -18.09
CA LYS A 41 13.79 2.37 -16.86
C LYS A 41 13.14 2.98 -15.62
N GLU A 42 12.80 4.27 -15.66
CA GLU A 42 12.12 4.95 -14.55
C GLU A 42 10.72 4.38 -14.31
N LEU A 43 9.97 4.07 -15.38
CA LEU A 43 8.65 3.46 -15.28
C LEU A 43 8.73 2.07 -14.61
N ASN A 44 9.67 1.23 -15.02
CA ASN A 44 9.89 -0.09 -14.41
C ASN A 44 10.31 0.01 -12.94
N ALA A 45 11.17 0.97 -12.59
CA ALA A 45 11.58 1.22 -11.21
C ALA A 45 10.39 1.64 -10.34
N TYR A 46 9.54 2.53 -10.87
CA TYR A 46 8.30 2.94 -10.20
C TYR A 46 7.34 1.76 -10.02
N MET A 47 7.11 0.93 -11.06
CA MET A 47 6.23 -0.23 -10.96
C MET A 47 6.67 -1.19 -9.87
N LYS A 48 7.98 -1.48 -9.79
CA LYS A 48 8.53 -2.30 -8.71
C LYS A 48 8.29 -1.67 -7.33
N ALA A 49 8.49 -0.36 -7.21
CA ALA A 49 8.25 0.34 -5.95
C ALA A 49 6.76 0.32 -5.54
N ALA A 50 5.85 0.41 -6.51
CA ALA A 50 4.41 0.34 -6.28
C ALA A 50 3.99 -1.06 -5.79
N ASP A 51 4.54 -2.13 -6.39
CA ASP A 51 4.31 -3.50 -5.93
C ASP A 51 4.88 -3.72 -4.52
N ASP A 52 6.13 -3.29 -4.26
CA ASP A 52 6.76 -3.38 -2.93
C ASP A 52 5.94 -2.61 -1.87
N ALA A 53 5.33 -1.48 -2.23
CA ALA A 53 4.47 -0.70 -1.33
C ALA A 53 3.16 -1.43 -0.99
N LYS A 54 2.55 -2.07 -1.99
CA LYS A 54 1.34 -2.88 -1.82
C LYS A 54 1.59 -4.08 -0.90
N ASP A 55 2.70 -4.77 -1.07
CA ASP A 55 3.08 -5.91 -0.23
C ASP A 55 3.29 -5.48 1.23
N LYS A 56 3.99 -4.35 1.44
CA LYS A 56 4.18 -3.78 2.79
C LYS A 56 2.86 -3.35 3.42
N GLN A 57 1.94 -2.79 2.64
CA GLN A 57 0.61 -2.44 3.13
C GLN A 57 -0.17 -3.67 3.58
N ALA A 58 -0.13 -4.75 2.81
CA ALA A 58 -0.78 -6.01 3.17
C ALA A 58 -0.18 -6.58 4.47
N ALA A 59 1.15 -6.60 4.59
CA ALA A 59 1.84 -7.05 5.79
C ALA A 59 1.49 -6.19 7.03
N ALA A 60 1.41 -4.86 6.85
CA ALA A 60 1.01 -3.95 7.91
C ALA A 60 -0.45 -4.19 8.35
N SER A 61 -1.37 -4.37 7.41
CA SER A 61 -2.77 -4.70 7.72
C SER A 61 -2.86 -5.98 8.54
N HIS A 62 -2.21 -7.05 8.10
CA HIS A 62 -2.19 -8.32 8.82
C HIS A 62 -1.59 -8.19 10.23
N ALA A 63 -0.52 -7.42 10.40
CA ALA A 63 0.07 -7.17 11.71
C ALA A 63 -0.88 -6.41 12.65
N ILE A 64 -1.68 -5.47 12.10
CA ILE A 64 -2.71 -4.76 12.85
C ILE A 64 -3.84 -5.70 13.27
N ASP A 65 -4.26 -6.61 12.39
CA ASP A 65 -5.30 -7.60 12.70
C ASP A 65 -4.87 -8.50 13.87
N LEU A 66 -3.66 -9.07 13.81
CA LEU A 66 -3.10 -9.89 14.90
C LEU A 66 -2.98 -9.12 16.22
N LYS A 67 -2.58 -7.84 16.16
CA LYS A 67 -2.52 -6.98 17.34
C LYS A 67 -3.92 -6.80 17.95
N ASN A 68 -4.93 -6.56 17.13
CA ASN A 68 -6.30 -6.35 17.60
C ASN A 68 -6.89 -7.64 18.20
N GLU A 69 -6.68 -8.79 17.56
CA GLU A 69 -7.04 -10.10 18.14
C GLU A 69 -6.35 -10.36 19.48
N GLY A 70 -5.07 -9.98 19.61
CA GLY A 70 -4.33 -10.05 20.87
C GLY A 70 -4.95 -9.19 21.96
N LEU A 71 -5.39 -7.98 21.61
CA LEU A 71 -6.06 -7.08 22.54
C LEU A 71 -7.42 -7.61 22.99
N GLU A 72 -8.20 -8.19 22.08
CA GLU A 72 -9.48 -8.82 22.41
C GLU A 72 -9.31 -9.93 23.45
N ARG A 73 -8.30 -10.80 23.28
CA ARG A 73 -7.97 -11.84 24.26
C ARG A 73 -7.64 -11.24 25.63
N VAL A 74 -6.84 -10.17 25.69
CA VAL A 74 -6.53 -9.50 26.96
C VAL A 74 -7.79 -8.94 27.61
N VAL A 75 -8.68 -8.31 26.83
CA VAL A 75 -9.95 -7.78 27.32
C VAL A 75 -10.84 -8.89 27.90
N ASP A 76 -10.92 -10.03 27.23
CA ASP A 76 -11.72 -11.15 27.70
C ASP A 76 -11.18 -11.76 29.00
N GLU A 77 -9.87 -11.91 29.12
CA GLU A 77 -9.25 -12.37 30.37
C GLU A 77 -9.46 -11.35 31.51
N ALA A 78 -9.31 -10.06 31.24
CA ALA A 78 -9.57 -9.02 32.22
C ALA A 78 -11.03 -9.05 32.71
N LYS A 79 -12.01 -9.23 31.80
CA LYS A 79 -13.43 -9.38 32.17
C LYS A 79 -13.67 -10.61 33.04
N ARG A 80 -13.01 -11.75 32.76
CA ARG A 80 -13.12 -12.96 33.58
C ARG A 80 -12.64 -12.71 35.01
N ILE A 81 -11.50 -12.04 35.16
CA ILE A 81 -10.95 -11.69 36.47
C ILE A 81 -11.90 -10.77 37.25
N LEU A 82 -12.42 -9.73 36.60
CA LEU A 82 -13.36 -8.80 37.26
C LEU A 82 -14.64 -9.51 37.73
N ARG A 83 -15.21 -10.39 36.90
CA ARG A 83 -16.40 -11.18 37.29
C ARG A 83 -16.11 -12.14 38.43
N TYR A 84 -14.93 -12.75 38.46
CA TYR A 84 -14.52 -13.59 39.58
C TYR A 84 -14.43 -12.77 40.87
N ALA A 85 -13.81 -11.59 40.83
CA ALA A 85 -13.69 -10.72 41.98
C ALA A 85 -15.06 -10.32 42.54
N GLU A 86 -15.99 -9.92 41.66
CA GLU A 86 -17.37 -9.58 41.99
C GLU A 86 -18.09 -10.74 42.72
N ASN A 87 -18.05 -11.94 42.16
CA ASN A 87 -18.68 -13.11 42.75
C ASN A 87 -18.10 -13.51 44.13
N VAL A 88 -16.80 -13.30 44.34
CA VAL A 88 -16.14 -13.58 45.62
C VAL A 88 -16.58 -12.57 46.67
N THR A 89 -16.62 -11.28 46.34
CA THR A 89 -17.04 -10.24 47.29
C THR A 89 -18.52 -10.35 47.65
N ASP A 90 -19.40 -10.69 46.71
CA ASP A 90 -20.84 -10.89 46.99
C ASP A 90 -21.10 -12.14 47.84
N SER A 91 -20.19 -13.12 47.86
CA SER A 91 -20.30 -14.31 48.74
C SER A 91 -19.82 -14.06 50.18
N ASP A 92 -19.10 -12.97 50.43
CA ASP A 92 -18.50 -12.64 51.74
C ASP A 92 -19.39 -11.69 52.57
N ASP A 93 -20.54 -11.29 52.02
CA ASP A 93 -21.59 -10.45 52.65
C ASP A 93 -22.78 -11.28 53.20
N ALA A 94 -22.62 -12.61 53.33
CA ALA A 94 -23.65 -13.56 53.81
C ALA A 94 -23.42 -14.06 55.25
#